data_AF-A0A0M4CVX1-F1
#
_entry.id   AF-A0A0M4CVX1-F1
#
_cell.length_a   1.000
_cell.length_b   1.000
_cell.length_c   1.000
_cell.angle_alpha   90.00
_cell.angle_beta   90.00
_cell.angle_gamma   90.00
#
_symmetry.space_group_name_H-M   'P 1'
#
loop_
_entity.id
_entity.type
_entity.pdbx_description
1 polymer ?
#
loop_
_entity_poly.entity_id
_entity_poly.type
_entity_poly.pdbx_seq_one_letter_code
_entity_poly.pdbx_strand_id
1 'polypeptide(L)'
;MRLHRLFYILMLAIPLCMGAPAQAEWRVASSAHFLVYGDVSASKLRDYAERLEHYDSALRLITGQPETGASSRNRVNVYLLPSLSDLRRLYTGGRSGSTVGGFYLPSFEGSRAFMPADMSSDDLSAQAVMFHEYAHHLLLSSATEYYPRWLSEGMAEFFMVSRLNRDGSITIGMPNEDRSYALTAFSRMRASELLASDTKKLSVFDESQLYASGWLMTHYLLLGGERDGQLVQYIARINKGEPWAEAARAVFGDLGKLDQDLERYRRTRGMKVFTIPAEKLRTGKIEITELSPGAAAIMPYRIRSERGVTEKMAAALVAEARPVAALYPNDAFVQRTMAEIEFDAKNDVEAEAAADRAIALDPKMVPAMIYKGRILARRAAESKEAKDWAAARSWFIKANHADPDFALPLVLYYDSFAQAGEAPRKDAVTAIMRAIELVPQSSEIRMRVGRQLVIEKDIALAQKVLAPVLFNPHASRNERLSKIAALFEAKAAPDDILKAMDAAGPKEEADDAE
;
A
#
# COMPACT_ATOMS: atom_id res chain seq x y z
N MET A 1 10.93 -50.10 77.56
CA MET A 1 11.72 -50.99 76.68
C MET A 1 10.85 -51.39 75.50
N ARG A 2 11.36 -51.21 74.28
CA ARG A 2 10.84 -51.67 72.97
C ARG A 2 9.60 -50.90 72.45
N LEU A 3 9.77 -49.93 71.54
CA LEU A 3 9.93 -50.09 70.07
C LEU A 3 8.77 -50.90 69.48
N HIS A 4 7.97 -50.35 68.56
CA HIS A 4 7.50 -50.96 67.29
C HIS A 4 6.66 -49.96 66.45
N ARG A 5 7.32 -49.42 65.40
CA ARG A 5 6.88 -49.24 63.99
C ARG A 5 5.55 -48.53 63.64
N LEU A 6 5.65 -47.44 62.85
CA LEU A 6 5.18 -47.32 61.44
C LEU A 6 5.47 -45.87 60.96
N PHE A 7 6.47 -45.61 60.11
CA PHE A 7 6.45 -45.60 58.63
C PHE A 7 5.52 -44.54 57.98
N TYR A 8 6.16 -43.45 57.51
CA TYR A 8 5.95 -42.64 56.30
C TYR A 8 4.53 -42.40 55.76
N ILE A 9 4.16 -41.11 55.63
CA ILE A 9 3.81 -40.41 54.36
C ILE A 9 3.76 -38.91 54.69
N LEU A 10 4.79 -38.17 54.29
CA LEU A 10 4.73 -36.71 54.16
C LEU A 10 4.39 -36.43 52.70
N MET A 11 3.11 -36.19 52.42
CA MET A 11 2.66 -35.79 51.09
C MET A 11 3.15 -34.36 50.80
N LEU A 12 4.07 -34.23 49.85
CA LEU A 12 4.38 -32.99 49.17
C LEU A 12 3.13 -32.53 48.40
N ALA A 13 2.46 -31.48 48.89
CA ALA A 13 1.50 -30.72 48.08
C ALA A 13 2.28 -29.70 47.25
N ILE A 14 2.66 -30.07 46.03
CA ILE A 14 3.13 -29.12 45.02
C ILE A 14 1.88 -28.44 44.44
N PRO A 15 1.72 -27.11 44.53
CA PRO A 15 0.69 -26.43 43.78
C PRO A 15 1.08 -26.48 42.30
N LEU A 16 0.34 -27.26 41.51
CA LEU A 16 0.31 -27.09 40.06
C LEU A 16 -0.31 -25.71 39.78
N CYS A 17 0.53 -24.68 39.70
CA CYS A 17 0.22 -23.53 38.87
C CYS A 17 0.27 -24.03 37.41
N MET A 18 -0.85 -24.58 36.94
CA MET A 18 -1.08 -24.67 35.50
C MET A 18 -1.14 -23.23 34.99
N GLY A 19 -0.01 -22.71 34.53
CA GLY A 19 -0.03 -21.53 33.66
C GLY A 19 -0.93 -21.90 32.50
N ALA A 20 -2.09 -21.24 32.40
CA ALA A 20 -2.83 -21.26 31.14
C ALA A 20 -1.82 -20.87 30.06
N PRO A 21 -1.71 -21.63 28.95
CA PRO A 21 -0.92 -21.14 27.83
C PRO A 21 -1.46 -19.74 27.54
N ALA A 22 -0.58 -18.74 27.47
CA ALA A 22 -0.96 -17.43 26.96
C ALA A 22 -1.42 -17.70 25.53
N GLN A 23 -2.73 -17.91 25.35
CA GLN A 23 -3.32 -18.03 24.03
C GLN A 23 -3.12 -16.65 23.42
N ALA A 24 -2.15 -16.55 22.51
CA ALA A 24 -2.15 -15.46 21.57
C ALA A 24 -3.53 -15.51 20.90
N GLU A 25 -4.21 -14.37 20.94
CA GLU A 25 -5.54 -14.19 20.35
C GLU A 25 -5.35 -13.12 19.28
N TRP A 26 -5.92 -13.37 18.10
CA TRP A 26 -5.94 -12.38 17.04
C TRP A 26 -6.58 -11.09 17.55
N ARG A 27 -5.86 -9.99 17.35
CA ARG A 27 -6.26 -8.65 17.72
C ARG A 27 -6.14 -7.73 16.51
N VAL A 28 -6.85 -6.61 16.57
CA VAL A 28 -6.71 -5.49 15.64
C VAL A 28 -6.42 -4.22 16.43
N ALA A 29 -5.38 -3.48 16.02
CA ALA A 29 -5.18 -2.09 16.41
C ALA A 29 -5.76 -1.20 15.32
N SER A 30 -6.73 -0.39 15.70
CA SER A 30 -7.40 0.58 14.84
C SER A 30 -6.94 1.98 15.20
N SER A 31 -6.32 2.65 14.23
CA SER A 31 -5.84 4.03 14.33
C SER A 31 -6.39 4.87 13.17
N ALA A 32 -5.92 6.11 13.03
CA ALA A 32 -6.42 7.04 12.02
C ALA A 32 -6.10 6.58 10.59
N HIS A 33 -4.91 6.01 10.38
CA HIS A 33 -4.39 5.66 9.06
C HIS A 33 -4.21 4.15 8.86
N PHE A 34 -4.24 3.35 9.93
CA PHE A 34 -3.92 1.92 9.89
C PHE A 34 -4.96 1.03 10.58
N LEU A 35 -5.11 -0.18 10.06
CA LEU A 35 -5.70 -1.33 10.74
C LEU A 35 -4.64 -2.43 10.83
N VAL A 36 -4.03 -2.61 12.00
CA VAL A 36 -2.97 -3.60 12.20
C VAL A 36 -3.55 -4.86 12.84
N TYR A 37 -3.56 -5.97 12.09
CA TYR A 37 -4.02 -7.28 12.54
C TYR A 37 -2.82 -8.15 12.92
N GLY A 38 -2.91 -8.86 14.03
CA GLY A 38 -1.87 -9.81 14.41
C GLY A 38 -2.29 -10.72 15.54
N ASP A 39 -1.72 -11.92 15.56
CA ASP A 39 -1.80 -12.85 16.68
C ASP A 39 -0.64 -12.60 17.66
N VAL A 40 -0.67 -11.43 18.29
CA VAL A 40 0.38 -10.94 19.19
C VAL A 40 -0.24 -10.28 20.42
N SER A 41 0.57 -10.01 21.44
CA SER A 41 0.10 -9.31 22.64
C SER A 41 -0.43 -7.90 22.30
N ALA A 42 -1.40 -7.42 23.06
CA ALA A 42 -1.95 -6.08 22.88
C ALA A 42 -0.88 -4.97 22.97
N SER A 43 0.14 -5.15 23.82
CA SER A 43 1.26 -4.19 23.90
C SER A 43 2.04 -4.17 22.58
N LYS A 44 2.43 -5.34 22.07
CA LYS A 44 3.20 -5.43 20.82
C LYS A 44 2.40 -4.85 19.66
N LEU A 45 1.11 -5.17 19.55
CA LEU A 45 0.24 -4.61 18.50
C LEU A 45 0.11 -3.09 18.59
N ARG A 46 0.05 -2.54 19.81
CA ARG A 46 0.07 -1.08 20.04
C ARG A 46 1.37 -0.47 19.53
N ASP A 47 2.51 -1.05 19.87
CA ASP A 47 3.83 -0.54 19.49
C ASP A 47 3.98 -0.46 17.96
N TYR A 48 3.46 -1.45 17.22
CA TYR A 48 3.41 -1.40 15.76
C TYR A 48 2.55 -0.26 15.24
N ALA A 49 1.31 -0.12 15.74
CA ALA A 49 0.39 0.92 15.31
C ALA A 49 0.93 2.32 15.64
N GLU A 50 1.49 2.52 16.84
CA GLU A 50 2.12 3.78 17.24
C GLU A 50 3.28 4.12 16.32
N ARG A 51 4.13 3.16 15.99
CA ARG A 51 5.27 3.38 15.11
C ARG A 51 4.85 3.80 13.70
N LEU A 52 3.81 3.18 13.15
CA LEU A 52 3.26 3.55 11.84
C LEU A 52 2.62 4.95 11.88
N GLU A 53 1.87 5.29 12.92
CA GLU A 53 1.25 6.61 13.08
C GLU A 53 2.28 7.73 13.32
N HIS A 54 3.36 7.48 14.07
CA HIS A 54 4.45 8.46 14.20
C HIS A 54 5.12 8.70 12.84
N TYR A 55 5.30 7.64 12.03
CA TYR A 55 5.88 7.76 10.70
C TYR A 55 4.96 8.52 9.75
N ASP A 56 3.66 8.20 9.70
CA ASP A 56 2.67 8.96 8.91
C ASP A 56 2.68 10.44 9.32
N SER A 57 2.54 10.75 10.62
CA SER A 57 2.50 12.12 11.11
C SER A 57 3.77 12.91 10.76
N ALA A 58 4.93 12.25 10.81
CA ALA A 58 6.19 12.84 10.39
C ALA A 58 6.21 13.18 8.90
N LEU A 59 5.81 12.25 8.04
CA LEU A 59 5.79 12.47 6.59
C LEU A 59 4.77 13.52 6.21
N ARG A 60 3.58 13.54 6.83
CA ARG A 60 2.58 14.59 6.62
C ARG A 60 3.11 15.96 7.03
N LEU A 61 3.78 16.05 8.17
CA LEU A 61 4.38 17.31 8.64
C LEU A 61 5.44 17.83 7.65
N ILE A 62 6.30 16.93 7.14
CA ILE A 62 7.36 17.28 6.18
C ILE A 62 6.77 17.70 4.82
N THR A 63 5.73 17.00 4.37
CA THR A 63 5.11 17.23 3.06
C THR A 63 3.99 18.27 3.08
N GLY A 64 3.64 18.80 4.26
CA GLY A 64 2.56 19.76 4.44
C GLY A 64 1.17 19.17 4.18
N GLN A 65 1.02 17.85 4.26
CA GLN A 65 -0.27 17.21 4.04
C GLN A 65 -1.19 17.38 5.25
N PRO A 66 -2.51 17.57 5.03
CA PRO A 66 -3.46 17.63 6.12
C PRO A 66 -3.61 16.26 6.79
N GLU A 67 -4.02 16.30 8.05
CA GLU A 67 -4.53 15.12 8.75
C GLU A 67 -5.79 14.61 8.04
N THR A 68 -5.88 13.29 7.88
CA THR A 68 -7.09 12.66 7.35
C THR A 68 -7.93 12.10 8.49
N GLY A 69 -9.26 12.17 8.36
CA GLY A 69 -10.16 11.68 9.40
C GLY A 69 -10.02 10.16 9.58
N ALA A 70 -10.03 9.70 10.84
CA ALA A 70 -9.88 8.29 11.22
C ALA A 70 -11.01 7.35 10.74
N SER A 71 -12.04 7.87 10.06
CA SER A 71 -13.28 7.15 9.77
C SER A 71 -13.32 6.44 8.42
N SER A 72 -12.34 6.61 7.54
CA SER A 72 -12.44 6.01 6.20
C SER A 72 -11.95 4.55 6.16
N ARG A 73 -12.60 3.71 5.34
CA ARG A 73 -12.11 2.39 4.95
C ARG A 73 -10.92 2.42 3.96
N ASN A 74 -10.39 3.60 3.65
CA ASN A 74 -9.18 3.75 2.82
C ASN A 74 -7.87 3.53 3.61
N ARG A 75 -7.95 3.29 4.92
CA ARG A 75 -6.81 2.97 5.79
C ARG A 75 -6.02 1.78 5.27
N VAL A 76 -4.72 1.76 5.56
CA VAL A 76 -3.86 0.64 5.20
C VAL A 76 -4.11 -0.53 6.17
N ASN A 77 -4.45 -1.69 5.62
CA ASN A 77 -4.55 -2.94 6.38
C ASN A 77 -3.16 -3.55 6.51
N VAL A 78 -2.64 -3.68 7.72
CA VAL A 78 -1.33 -4.29 8.00
C VAL A 78 -1.57 -5.65 8.65
N TYR A 79 -1.03 -6.72 8.07
CA TYR A 79 -1.10 -8.06 8.62
C TYR A 79 0.25 -8.48 9.17
N LEU A 80 0.32 -8.79 10.46
CA LEU A 80 1.48 -9.36 11.12
C LEU A 80 1.42 -10.89 11.02
N LEU A 81 2.34 -11.46 10.25
CA LEU A 81 2.46 -12.90 10.01
C LEU A 81 3.32 -13.53 11.09
N PRO A 82 3.08 -14.79 11.50
CA PRO A 82 3.80 -15.42 12.60
C PRO A 82 5.33 -15.47 12.40
N SER A 83 5.78 -15.62 11.15
CA SER A 83 7.21 -15.71 10.83
C SER A 83 7.54 -15.14 9.45
N LEU A 84 8.81 -14.82 9.24
CA LEU A 84 9.36 -14.47 7.93
C LEU A 84 9.17 -15.59 6.89
N SER A 85 9.17 -16.86 7.33
CA SER A 85 8.91 -18.01 6.46
C SER A 85 7.47 -18.01 5.92
N ASP A 86 6.49 -17.70 6.78
CA ASP A 86 5.08 -17.64 6.39
C ASP A 86 4.81 -16.44 5.49
N LEU A 87 5.48 -15.31 5.75
CA LEU A 87 5.45 -14.15 4.88
C LEU A 87 5.99 -14.47 3.48
N ARG A 88 7.15 -15.13 3.38
CA ARG A 88 7.73 -15.52 2.09
C ARG A 88 6.86 -16.52 1.35
N ARG A 89 6.24 -17.48 2.06
CA ARG A 89 5.28 -18.43 1.50
C ARG A 89 4.04 -17.72 0.95
N LEU A 90 3.55 -16.70 1.66
CA LEU A 90 2.42 -15.87 1.22
C LEU A 90 2.78 -15.05 -0.03
N TYR A 91 3.97 -14.44 -0.05
CA TYR A 91 4.48 -13.63 -1.18
C TYR A 91 4.53 -14.45 -2.48
N THR A 92 5.16 -15.62 -2.44
CA THR A 92 5.39 -16.47 -3.61
C THR A 92 4.20 -17.33 -4.03
N GLY A 93 3.08 -17.27 -3.30
CA GLY A 93 1.96 -18.20 -3.50
C GLY A 93 2.34 -19.67 -3.25
N GLY A 94 3.30 -19.91 -2.34
CA GLY A 94 3.77 -21.25 -1.96
C GLY A 94 5.01 -21.75 -2.71
N ARG A 95 5.62 -20.97 -3.60
CA ARG A 95 6.88 -21.33 -4.27
C ARG A 95 8.10 -21.01 -3.38
N SER A 96 9.19 -21.75 -3.52
CA SER A 96 10.45 -21.46 -2.81
C SER A 96 11.24 -20.36 -3.52
N GLY A 97 12.07 -19.61 -2.77
CA GLY A 97 13.10 -18.75 -3.37
C GLY A 97 13.04 -17.25 -3.04
N SER A 98 12.05 -16.77 -2.28
CA SER A 98 11.96 -15.34 -1.95
C SER A 98 12.85 -14.94 -0.76
N THR A 99 13.48 -13.78 -0.89
CA THR A 99 14.27 -13.12 0.17
C THR A 99 13.51 -11.98 0.85
N VAL A 100 12.27 -11.71 0.43
CA VAL A 100 11.48 -10.55 0.89
C VAL A 100 11.33 -10.53 2.42
N GLY A 101 11.48 -9.32 2.99
CA GLY A 101 11.30 -9.05 4.43
C GLY A 101 9.87 -8.66 4.79
N GLY A 102 9.20 -7.93 3.89
CA GLY A 102 7.81 -7.51 3.97
C GLY A 102 7.37 -6.99 2.61
N PHE A 103 6.08 -6.81 2.36
CA PHE A 103 5.61 -6.25 1.09
C PHE A 103 4.30 -5.50 1.26
N TYR A 104 4.07 -4.56 0.34
CA TYR A 104 2.93 -3.66 0.33
C TYR A 104 2.24 -3.73 -1.03
N LEU A 105 0.91 -3.74 -1.01
CA LEU A 105 0.06 -3.78 -2.18
C LEU A 105 -0.79 -2.50 -2.19
N PRO A 106 -0.44 -1.48 -3.01
CA PRO A 106 -1.27 -0.31 -3.18
C PRO A 106 -2.61 -0.70 -3.81
N SER A 107 -3.72 -0.22 -3.25
CA SER A 107 -5.03 -0.47 -3.84
C SER A 107 -6.05 0.56 -3.38
N PHE A 108 -6.89 1.05 -4.30
CA PHE A 108 -8.04 1.86 -3.93
C PHE A 108 -9.16 1.05 -3.27
N GLU A 109 -9.07 -0.29 -3.30
CA GLU A 109 -9.96 -1.19 -2.57
C GLU A 109 -9.62 -1.27 -1.08
N GLY A 110 -8.50 -0.65 -0.68
CA GLY A 110 -7.90 -0.72 0.65
C GLY A 110 -6.50 -1.29 0.53
N SER A 111 -5.48 -0.43 0.59
CA SER A 111 -4.08 -0.85 0.55
C SER A 111 -3.74 -1.84 1.65
N ARG A 112 -2.81 -2.75 1.37
CA ARG A 112 -2.45 -3.85 2.28
C ARG A 112 -0.95 -3.92 2.46
N ALA A 113 -0.51 -4.25 3.67
CA ALA A 113 0.88 -4.54 3.99
C ALA A 113 0.97 -5.87 4.73
N PHE A 114 2.02 -6.62 4.48
CA PHE A 114 2.31 -7.88 5.13
C PHE A 114 3.71 -7.81 5.73
N MET A 115 3.80 -8.08 7.03
CA MET A 115 5.03 -7.91 7.82
C MET A 115 5.19 -9.10 8.78
N PRO A 116 6.40 -9.49 9.18
CA PRO A 116 6.58 -10.50 10.20
C PRO A 116 6.26 -9.91 11.59
N ALA A 117 5.68 -10.74 12.45
CA ALA A 117 5.31 -10.39 13.82
C ALA A 117 6.54 -10.27 14.72
N ASP A 118 7.60 -11.06 14.48
CA ASP A 118 8.86 -10.94 15.22
C ASP A 118 9.82 -10.01 14.51
N MET A 119 9.65 -8.72 14.76
CA MET A 119 10.62 -7.70 14.40
C MET A 119 11.58 -7.54 15.57
N SER A 120 12.70 -8.25 15.55
CA SER A 120 13.80 -7.88 16.44
C SER A 120 14.28 -6.47 16.08
N SER A 121 14.91 -5.74 17.01
CA SER A 121 15.47 -4.40 16.71
C SER A 121 16.51 -4.41 15.57
N ASP A 122 17.02 -5.59 15.23
CA ASP A 122 17.97 -5.83 14.15
C ASP A 122 17.28 -6.25 12.84
N ASP A 123 15.97 -6.49 12.85
CA ASP A 123 15.18 -6.89 11.67
C ASP A 123 14.64 -5.65 10.90
N LEU A 124 15.58 -4.75 10.58
CA LEU A 124 15.34 -3.48 9.89
C LEU A 124 14.69 -3.67 8.50
N SER A 125 14.82 -4.86 7.90
CA SER A 125 14.41 -5.12 6.51
C SER A 125 12.91 -4.90 6.27
N ALA A 126 12.04 -5.52 7.06
CA ALA A 126 10.60 -5.50 6.80
C ALA A 126 9.94 -4.16 7.18
N GLN A 127 10.45 -3.50 8.24
CA GLN A 127 9.98 -2.16 8.62
C GLN A 127 10.43 -1.16 7.58
N ALA A 128 11.67 -1.26 7.11
CA ALA A 128 12.19 -0.39 6.08
C ALA A 128 11.41 -0.58 4.77
N VAL A 129 11.05 -1.82 4.36
CA VAL A 129 10.14 -2.00 3.21
C VAL A 129 8.80 -1.32 3.45
N MET A 130 8.15 -1.52 4.60
CA MET A 130 6.88 -0.85 4.87
C MET A 130 7.00 0.68 4.82
N PHE A 131 8.07 1.25 5.38
CA PHE A 131 8.30 2.68 5.36
C PHE A 131 8.63 3.21 3.97
N HIS A 132 9.38 2.47 3.16
CA HIS A 132 9.67 2.78 1.77
C HIS A 132 8.37 2.86 0.95
N GLU A 133 7.55 1.81 1.02
CA GLU A 133 6.29 1.71 0.30
C GLU A 133 5.26 2.73 0.79
N TYR A 134 5.22 2.98 2.10
CA TYR A 134 4.35 4.02 2.66
C TYR A 134 4.84 5.44 2.34
N ALA A 135 6.15 5.65 2.16
CA ALA A 135 6.66 6.91 1.62
C ALA A 135 6.15 7.13 0.20
N HIS A 136 6.16 6.12 -0.67
CA HIS A 136 5.52 6.24 -1.98
C HIS A 136 4.02 6.54 -1.86
N HIS A 137 3.31 5.84 -0.97
CA HIS A 137 1.88 6.09 -0.72
C HIS A 137 1.62 7.57 -0.40
N LEU A 138 2.37 8.15 0.54
CA LEU A 138 2.18 9.55 0.91
C LEU A 138 2.69 10.51 -0.15
N LEU A 139 3.87 10.31 -0.73
CA LEU A 139 4.42 11.21 -1.74
C LEU A 139 3.49 11.33 -2.96
N LEU A 140 2.91 10.21 -3.42
CA LEU A 140 1.93 10.18 -4.50
C LEU A 140 0.60 10.86 -4.13
N SER A 141 0.18 10.81 -2.86
CA SER A 141 -1.04 11.47 -2.40
C SER A 141 -0.93 13.01 -2.48
N SER A 142 0.26 13.57 -2.25
CA SER A 142 0.52 15.02 -2.38
C SER A 142 0.96 15.46 -3.78
N ALA A 143 1.34 14.53 -4.65
CA ALA A 143 1.92 14.88 -5.94
C ALA A 143 0.88 15.49 -6.89
N THR A 144 1.11 16.74 -7.28
CA THR A 144 0.51 17.38 -8.46
C THR A 144 1.50 17.50 -9.61
N GLU A 145 2.74 17.07 -9.38
CA GLU A 145 3.90 17.24 -10.26
C GLU A 145 4.54 15.89 -10.56
N TYR A 146 5.32 15.86 -11.62
CA TYR A 146 6.21 14.76 -11.96
C TYR A 146 7.43 14.75 -11.03
N TYR A 147 7.68 13.58 -10.42
CA TYR A 147 8.93 13.25 -9.74
C TYR A 147 9.69 12.19 -10.56
N PRO A 148 10.90 12.50 -11.07
CA PRO A 148 11.74 11.54 -11.78
C PRO A 148 12.03 10.31 -10.96
N ARG A 149 12.26 9.18 -11.63
CA ARG A 149 12.43 7.90 -10.95
C ARG A 149 13.51 7.93 -9.87
N TRP A 150 14.67 8.51 -10.17
CA TRP A 150 15.75 8.61 -9.19
C TRP A 150 15.35 9.35 -7.90
N LEU A 151 14.49 10.36 -8.02
CA LEU A 151 14.06 11.17 -6.89
C LEU A 151 12.93 10.49 -6.13
N SER A 152 11.94 9.93 -6.84
CA SER A 152 10.86 9.20 -6.18
C SER A 152 11.42 8.03 -5.36
N GLU A 153 12.31 7.22 -5.94
CA GLU A 153 13.00 6.15 -5.21
C GLU A 153 13.97 6.68 -4.15
N GLY A 154 14.72 7.74 -4.47
CA GLY A 154 15.66 8.36 -3.54
C GLY A 154 14.99 8.95 -2.30
N MET A 155 13.78 9.53 -2.45
CA MET A 155 12.96 10.02 -1.35
C MET A 155 12.38 8.87 -0.52
N ALA A 156 11.86 7.82 -1.17
CA ALA A 156 11.38 6.64 -0.45
C ALA A 156 12.50 5.98 0.37
N GLU A 157 13.70 5.82 -0.22
CA GLU A 157 14.89 5.35 0.50
C GLU A 157 15.36 6.35 1.58
N PHE A 158 15.19 7.66 1.39
CA PHE A 158 15.55 8.65 2.42
C PHE A 158 14.62 8.55 3.64
N PHE A 159 13.32 8.40 3.40
CA PHE A 159 12.32 8.28 4.46
C PHE A 159 12.29 6.89 5.11
N MET A 160 12.65 5.82 4.39
CA MET A 160 12.62 4.47 4.96
C MET A 160 13.59 4.29 6.14
N VAL A 161 14.72 5.00 6.14
CA VAL A 161 15.70 4.95 7.22
C VAL A 161 15.30 5.90 8.35
N SER A 162 14.18 5.56 8.99
CA SER A 162 13.58 6.29 10.09
C SER A 162 13.59 5.50 11.39
N ARG A 163 13.82 6.18 12.51
CA ARG A 163 13.87 5.59 13.85
C ARG A 163 12.94 6.32 14.79
N LEU A 164 11.97 5.59 15.34
CA LEU A 164 11.22 6.04 16.51
C LEU A 164 12.11 5.91 17.76
N ASN A 165 12.37 7.03 18.42
CA ASN A 165 13.15 7.13 19.64
C ASN A 165 12.28 6.83 20.86
N ARG A 166 12.91 6.52 22.00
CA ARG A 166 12.21 6.17 23.26
C ARG A 166 11.36 7.32 23.83
N ASP A 167 11.69 8.56 23.48
CA ASP A 167 10.96 9.75 23.88
C ASP A 167 9.77 10.08 22.96
N GLY A 168 9.50 9.23 21.95
CA GLY A 168 8.44 9.43 20.97
C GLY A 168 8.84 10.33 19.79
N SER A 169 10.05 10.89 19.78
CA SER A 169 10.55 11.62 18.62
C SER A 169 10.91 10.66 17.48
N ILE A 170 10.91 11.16 16.24
CA ILE A 170 11.33 10.37 15.08
C ILE A 170 12.54 11.02 14.41
N THR A 171 13.57 10.21 14.16
CA THR A 171 14.77 10.61 13.43
C THR A 171 14.71 10.04 12.02
N ILE A 172 14.96 10.88 11.01
CA ILE A 172 14.82 10.59 9.57
C ILE A 172 16.14 10.91 8.86
N GLY A 173 16.41 10.20 7.76
CA GLY A 173 17.60 10.42 6.94
C GLY A 173 18.85 9.82 7.58
N MET A 174 18.69 8.77 8.38
CA MET A 174 19.82 8.04 8.93
C MET A 174 20.63 7.37 7.81
N PRO A 175 21.93 7.05 8.02
CA PRO A 175 22.71 6.30 7.06
C PRO A 175 22.02 4.98 6.68
N ASN A 176 21.90 4.73 5.37
CA ASN A 176 21.28 3.52 4.86
C ASN A 176 22.27 2.36 4.89
N GLU A 177 22.39 1.70 6.05
CA GLU A 177 23.32 0.58 6.26
C GLU A 177 22.97 -0.62 5.36
N ASP A 178 21.68 -0.86 5.09
CA ASP A 178 21.21 -1.93 4.20
C ASP A 178 21.68 -1.74 2.75
N ARG A 179 21.92 -0.49 2.34
CA ARG A 179 22.48 -0.13 1.02
C ARG A 179 23.96 0.22 1.05
N SER A 180 24.63 0.11 2.21
CA SER A 180 26.05 0.49 2.38
C SER A 180 26.99 -0.25 1.42
N TYR A 181 26.71 -1.52 1.13
CA TYR A 181 27.47 -2.32 0.17
C TYR A 181 27.33 -1.79 -1.26
N ALA A 182 26.10 -1.49 -1.71
CA ALA A 182 25.84 -0.90 -3.02
C ALA A 182 26.50 0.50 -3.18
N LEU A 183 26.53 1.27 -2.09
CA LEU A 183 27.20 2.58 -2.01
C LEU A 183 28.73 2.50 -1.98
N THR A 184 29.30 1.35 -1.58
CA THR A 184 30.77 1.15 -1.48
C THR A 184 31.32 0.29 -2.62
N ALA A 185 30.46 -0.31 -3.43
CA ALA A 185 30.82 -1.09 -4.61
C ALA A 185 31.58 -0.24 -5.66
N PHE A 186 32.50 -0.88 -6.38
CA PHE A 186 33.39 -0.25 -7.36
C PHE A 186 32.67 0.42 -8.56
N SER A 187 31.38 0.12 -8.79
CA SER A 187 30.58 0.56 -9.94
C SER A 187 29.32 1.32 -9.53
N ARG A 188 29.48 2.41 -8.77
CA ARG A 188 28.39 3.37 -8.46
C ARG A 188 27.79 3.95 -9.76
N MET A 189 26.47 4.06 -9.82
CA MET A 189 25.78 4.78 -10.90
C MET A 189 26.17 6.26 -10.87
N ARG A 190 26.63 6.80 -12.00
CA ARG A 190 27.01 8.22 -12.11
C ARG A 190 25.78 9.11 -12.06
N ALA A 191 25.95 10.37 -11.67
CA ALA A 191 24.86 11.34 -11.59
C ALA A 191 24.11 11.47 -12.93
N SER A 192 24.83 11.45 -14.06
CA SER A 192 24.22 11.50 -15.39
C SER A 192 23.41 10.24 -15.74
N GLU A 193 23.81 9.07 -15.24
CA GLU A 193 23.07 7.82 -15.43
C GLU A 193 21.83 7.79 -14.55
N LEU A 194 21.96 8.24 -13.31
CA LEU A 194 20.87 8.34 -12.34
C LEU A 194 19.78 9.32 -12.83
N LEU A 195 20.18 10.52 -13.26
CA LEU A 195 19.26 11.53 -13.81
C LEU A 195 18.59 11.10 -15.12
N ALA A 196 19.21 10.18 -15.86
CA ALA A 196 18.67 9.61 -17.09
C ALA A 196 17.81 8.36 -16.87
N SER A 197 17.61 7.91 -15.63
CA SER A 197 17.00 6.61 -15.31
C SER A 197 15.62 6.37 -15.92
N ASP A 198 14.82 7.42 -16.12
CA ASP A 198 13.51 7.33 -16.80
C ASP A 198 13.61 7.02 -18.31
N THR A 199 14.79 7.18 -18.90
CA THR A 199 15.02 7.01 -20.36
C THR A 199 15.60 5.65 -20.73
N LYS A 200 15.91 4.80 -19.74
CA LYS A 200 16.64 3.55 -19.94
C LYS A 200 15.98 2.38 -19.24
N LYS A 201 16.05 1.21 -19.86
CA LYS A 201 15.82 -0.05 -19.15
C LYS A 201 17.06 -0.37 -18.32
N LEU A 202 16.88 -0.48 -17.02
CA LEU A 202 17.94 -0.83 -16.07
C LEU A 202 18.01 -2.36 -15.91
N SER A 203 19.23 -2.88 -15.72
CA SER A 203 19.40 -4.25 -15.22
C SER A 203 19.04 -4.34 -13.73
N VAL A 204 18.80 -5.54 -13.20
CA VAL A 204 18.58 -5.75 -11.75
C VAL A 204 19.71 -5.12 -10.91
N PHE A 205 20.94 -5.22 -11.41
CA PHE A 205 22.09 -4.58 -10.76
C PHE A 205 21.99 -3.05 -10.79
N ASP A 206 21.70 -2.46 -11.95
CA ASP A 206 21.57 -1.00 -12.08
C ASP A 206 20.39 -0.45 -11.26
N GLU A 207 19.32 -1.22 -11.12
CA GLU A 207 18.16 -0.88 -10.28
C GLU A 207 18.55 -0.84 -8.80
N SER A 208 19.33 -1.82 -8.31
CA SER A 208 19.93 -1.75 -6.97
C SER A 208 20.81 -0.50 -6.79
N GLN A 209 21.57 -0.12 -7.83
CA GLN A 209 22.42 1.08 -7.78
C GLN A 209 21.60 2.38 -7.86
N LEU A 210 20.42 2.36 -8.48
CA LEU A 210 19.49 3.49 -8.52
C LEU A 210 18.97 3.82 -7.12
N TYR A 211 18.55 2.81 -6.34
CA TYR A 211 18.09 3.03 -4.95
C TYR A 211 19.20 3.66 -4.10
N ALA A 212 20.38 3.05 -4.10
CA ALA A 212 21.53 3.54 -3.33
C ALA A 212 21.97 4.95 -3.76
N SER A 213 22.14 5.19 -5.06
CA SER A 213 22.61 6.48 -5.58
C SER A 213 21.53 7.56 -5.48
N GLY A 214 20.26 7.19 -5.63
CA GLY A 214 19.09 8.04 -5.41
C GLY A 214 18.99 8.52 -3.97
N TRP A 215 19.18 7.62 -3.00
CA TRP A 215 19.28 7.99 -1.58
C TRP A 215 20.40 9.00 -1.35
N LEU A 216 21.62 8.72 -1.84
CA LEU A 216 22.78 9.59 -1.62
C LEU A 216 22.57 10.98 -2.22
N MET A 217 22.05 11.06 -3.44
CA MET A 217 21.74 12.33 -4.11
C MET A 217 20.66 13.10 -3.33
N THR A 218 19.58 12.43 -2.94
CA THR A 218 18.48 13.03 -2.19
C THR A 218 18.97 13.56 -0.84
N HIS A 219 19.72 12.75 -0.10
CA HIS A 219 20.30 13.12 1.19
C HIS A 219 21.24 14.33 1.05
N TYR A 220 22.13 14.32 0.05
CA TYR A 220 23.06 15.44 -0.19
C TYR A 220 22.33 16.74 -0.55
N LEU A 221 21.32 16.67 -1.42
CA LEU A 221 20.57 17.85 -1.85
C LEU A 221 19.67 18.43 -0.75
N LEU A 222 19.19 17.60 0.19
CA LEU A 222 18.33 18.04 1.29
C LEU A 222 19.13 18.48 2.52
N LEU A 223 20.19 17.74 2.88
CA LEU A 223 20.88 17.90 4.17
C LEU A 223 22.37 18.27 4.04
N GLY A 224 22.94 18.23 2.83
CA GLY A 224 24.35 18.55 2.59
C GLY A 224 24.72 19.99 2.96
N GLY A 225 23.78 20.94 2.80
CA GLY A 225 23.98 22.36 3.13
C GLY A 225 24.81 23.15 2.10
N GLU A 226 25.18 22.53 0.98
CA GLU A 226 25.98 23.15 -0.10
C GLU A 226 25.16 23.42 -1.37
N ARG A 227 23.96 22.84 -1.47
CA ARG A 227 23.12 22.81 -2.68
C ARG A 227 21.67 23.17 -2.41
N ASP A 228 21.46 24.00 -1.40
CA ASP A 228 20.13 24.38 -0.92
C ASP A 228 19.26 24.94 -2.06
N GLY A 229 18.04 24.41 -2.16
CA GLY A 229 17.06 24.81 -3.17
C GLY A 229 17.29 24.25 -4.59
N GLN A 230 18.44 23.62 -4.88
CA GLN A 230 18.69 23.04 -6.21
C GLN A 230 17.68 21.93 -6.56
N LEU A 231 17.29 21.09 -5.59
CA LEU A 231 16.28 20.06 -5.82
C LEU A 231 14.95 20.66 -6.32
N VAL A 232 14.42 21.66 -5.60
CA VAL A 232 13.18 22.35 -5.96
C VAL A 232 13.29 23.01 -7.34
N GLN A 233 14.42 23.66 -7.64
CA GLN A 233 14.65 24.28 -8.94
C GLN A 233 14.71 23.27 -10.09
N TYR A 234 15.35 22.12 -9.87
CA TYR A 234 15.41 21.04 -10.85
C TYR A 234 14.01 20.48 -11.13
N ILE A 235 13.23 20.19 -10.08
CA ILE A 235 11.85 19.70 -10.22
C ILE A 235 10.94 20.70 -10.92
N ALA A 236 11.08 21.99 -10.61
CA ALA A 236 10.33 23.04 -11.29
C ALA A 236 10.67 23.17 -12.80
N ARG A 237 11.90 22.82 -13.21
CA ARG A 237 12.32 22.87 -14.62
C ARG A 237 11.79 21.68 -15.43
N ILE A 238 11.94 20.46 -14.90
CA ILE A 238 11.42 19.27 -15.57
C ILE A 238 9.88 19.32 -15.68
N ASN A 239 9.17 19.88 -14.68
CA ASN A 239 7.72 20.04 -14.73
C ASN A 239 7.26 21.13 -15.70
N LYS A 240 8.18 21.96 -16.20
CA LYS A 240 7.95 22.87 -17.35
C LYS A 240 8.22 22.21 -18.70
N GLY A 241 8.60 20.93 -18.73
CA GLY A 241 8.95 20.18 -19.93
C GLY A 241 10.38 20.40 -20.42
N GLU A 242 11.27 20.98 -19.61
CA GLU A 242 12.69 21.09 -19.96
C GLU A 242 13.33 19.69 -19.97
N PRO A 243 14.09 19.30 -21.01
CA PRO A 243 14.78 18.02 -21.04
C PRO A 243 15.67 17.83 -19.81
N TRP A 244 15.64 16.65 -19.20
CA TRP A 244 16.33 16.38 -17.93
C TRP A 244 17.81 16.81 -17.94
N ALA A 245 18.50 16.64 -19.07
CA ALA A 245 19.92 16.94 -19.20
C ALA A 245 20.21 18.46 -19.23
N GLU A 246 19.30 19.25 -19.80
CA GLU A 246 19.40 20.71 -19.82
C GLU A 246 19.08 21.26 -18.43
N ALA A 247 17.97 20.81 -17.84
CA ALA A 247 17.58 21.18 -16.48
C ALA A 247 18.67 20.84 -15.46
N ALA A 248 19.28 19.65 -15.56
CA ALA A 248 20.35 19.22 -14.68
C ALA A 248 21.61 20.09 -14.82
N ARG A 249 22.04 20.41 -16.04
CA ARG A 249 23.21 21.29 -16.24
C ARG A 249 22.94 22.71 -15.77
N ALA A 250 21.73 23.22 -15.98
CA ALA A 250 21.34 24.56 -15.54
C ALA A 250 21.32 24.69 -14.01
N VAL A 251 20.96 23.63 -13.29
CA VAL A 251 20.81 23.65 -11.83
C VAL A 251 22.05 23.14 -11.10
N PHE A 252 22.59 22.00 -11.52
CA PHE A 252 23.70 21.33 -10.83
C PHE A 252 25.08 21.70 -11.40
N GLY A 253 25.13 22.25 -12.61
CA GLY A 253 26.36 22.58 -13.33
C GLY A 253 27.00 21.37 -14.00
N ASP A 254 28.31 21.25 -13.86
CA ASP A 254 29.07 20.09 -14.35
C ASP A 254 28.70 18.83 -13.55
N LEU A 255 28.09 17.85 -14.21
CA LEU A 255 27.67 16.59 -13.58
C LEU A 255 28.86 15.72 -13.13
N GLY A 256 30.03 15.87 -13.74
CA GLY A 256 31.26 15.23 -13.27
C GLY A 256 31.74 15.83 -11.94
N LYS A 257 31.54 17.15 -11.74
CA LYS A 257 31.78 17.78 -10.45
C LYS A 257 30.75 17.33 -9.42
N LEU A 258 29.48 17.21 -9.80
CA LEU A 258 28.45 16.64 -8.93
C LEU A 258 28.79 15.22 -8.46
N ASP A 259 29.33 14.38 -9.35
CA ASP A 259 29.83 13.04 -8.98
C ASP A 259 30.94 13.10 -7.92
N GLN A 260 31.90 14.03 -8.07
CA GLN A 260 32.97 14.22 -7.09
C GLN A 260 32.43 14.73 -5.75
N ASP A 261 31.44 15.62 -5.77
CA ASP A 261 30.79 16.16 -4.57
C ASP A 261 30.02 15.06 -3.83
N LEU A 262 29.27 14.23 -4.54
CA LEU A 262 28.57 13.08 -3.94
C LEU A 262 29.54 12.08 -3.32
N GLU A 263 30.66 11.78 -3.99
CA GLU A 263 31.67 10.87 -3.44
C GLU A 263 32.36 11.44 -2.19
N ARG A 264 32.61 12.76 -2.18
CA ARG A 264 33.10 13.46 -0.99
C ARG A 264 32.07 13.38 0.14
N TYR A 265 30.81 13.67 -0.17
CA TYR A 265 29.72 13.68 0.79
C TYR A 265 29.51 12.30 1.42
N ARG A 266 29.52 11.24 0.61
CA ARG A 266 29.40 9.84 1.05
C ARG A 266 30.45 9.45 2.10
N ARG A 267 31.66 10.03 2.01
CA ARG A 267 32.77 9.77 2.94
C ARG A 267 32.70 10.61 4.22
N THR A 268 31.73 11.51 4.33
CA THR A 268 31.55 12.35 5.52
C THR A 268 31.20 11.48 6.72
N ARG A 269 31.95 11.62 7.81
CA ARG A 269 31.60 10.98 9.08
C ARG A 269 30.47 11.75 9.75
N GLY A 270 29.44 11.04 10.19
CA GLY A 270 28.31 11.66 10.89
C GLY A 270 27.44 12.50 9.95
N MET A 271 26.81 11.84 8.96
CA MET A 271 25.82 12.49 8.11
C MET A 271 24.72 13.15 8.94
N LYS A 272 24.25 14.32 8.50
CA LYS A 272 23.16 15.00 9.18
C LYS A 272 21.88 14.16 9.11
N VAL A 273 21.11 14.22 10.18
CA VAL A 273 19.78 13.61 10.30
C VAL A 273 18.80 14.68 10.73
N PHE A 274 17.53 14.46 10.46
CA PHE A 274 16.45 15.33 10.91
C PHE A 274 15.70 14.64 12.05
N THR A 275 15.45 15.32 13.16
CA THR A 275 14.65 14.79 14.26
C THR A 275 13.42 15.67 14.47
N ILE A 276 12.24 15.06 14.41
CA ILE A 276 10.98 15.71 14.76
C ILE A 276 10.66 15.38 16.22
N PRO A 277 10.57 16.39 17.09
CA PRO A 277 10.20 16.19 18.49
C PRO A 277 8.81 15.56 18.64
N ALA A 278 8.63 14.73 19.67
CA ALA A 278 7.39 14.00 19.92
C ALA A 278 6.17 14.92 20.02
N GLU A 279 6.32 16.11 20.60
CA GLU A 279 5.24 17.08 20.78
C GLU A 279 4.67 17.64 19.46
N LYS A 280 5.38 17.46 18.35
CA LYS A 280 4.91 17.82 17.01
C LYS A 280 4.19 16.68 16.29
N LEU A 281 4.32 15.45 16.78
CA LEU A 281 3.74 14.26 16.17
C LEU A 281 2.35 13.98 16.77
N ARG A 282 1.43 13.57 15.91
CA ARG A 282 0.02 13.31 16.26
C ARG A 282 -0.35 11.90 15.82
N THR A 283 -0.39 10.98 16.78
CA THR A 283 -0.77 9.57 16.50
C THR A 283 -2.25 9.26 16.67
N GLY A 284 -3.00 10.20 17.25
CA GLY A 284 -4.41 10.00 17.56
C GLY A 284 -4.66 8.89 18.58
N LYS A 285 -5.90 8.38 18.60
CA LYS A 285 -6.30 7.28 19.47
C LYS A 285 -6.05 5.95 18.76
N ILE A 286 -5.40 5.01 19.44
CA ILE A 286 -5.22 3.63 18.98
C ILE A 286 -6.09 2.71 19.82
N GLU A 287 -7.11 2.14 19.20
CA GLU A 287 -8.04 1.20 19.83
C GLU A 287 -7.61 -0.23 19.54
N ILE A 288 -7.42 -1.04 20.58
CA ILE A 288 -7.09 -2.46 20.44
C ILE A 288 -8.31 -3.28 20.79
N THR A 289 -8.73 -4.13 19.86
CA THR A 289 -9.89 -5.01 20.02
C THR A 289 -9.48 -6.44 19.71
N GLU A 290 -9.92 -7.37 20.55
CA GLU A 290 -9.82 -8.81 20.28
C GLU A 290 -10.82 -9.20 19.21
N LEU A 291 -10.39 -10.04 18.27
CA LEU A 291 -11.28 -10.59 17.27
C LEU A 291 -12.17 -11.65 17.91
N SER A 292 -13.41 -11.78 17.41
CA SER A 292 -14.26 -12.89 17.79
C SER A 292 -13.58 -14.24 17.45
N PRO A 293 -13.95 -15.34 18.12
CA PRO A 293 -13.40 -16.66 17.79
C PRO A 293 -13.55 -17.03 16.31
N GLY A 294 -14.66 -16.65 15.67
CA GLY A 294 -14.88 -16.86 14.24
C GLY A 294 -13.98 -16.00 13.36
N ALA A 295 -13.85 -14.70 13.68
CA ALA A 295 -12.94 -13.80 12.96
C ALA A 295 -11.47 -14.23 13.09
N ALA A 296 -11.05 -14.67 14.28
CA ALA A 296 -9.72 -15.24 14.50
C ALA A 296 -9.50 -16.52 13.66
N ALA A 297 -10.48 -17.43 13.66
CA ALA A 297 -10.39 -18.69 12.93
C ALA A 297 -10.34 -18.50 11.40
N ILE A 298 -11.07 -17.53 10.85
CA ILE A 298 -11.10 -17.28 9.39
C ILE A 298 -9.95 -16.41 8.89
N MET A 299 -9.21 -15.74 9.79
CA MET A 299 -8.18 -14.77 9.43
C MET A 299 -7.07 -15.30 8.50
N PRO A 300 -6.53 -16.53 8.68
CA PRO A 300 -5.52 -17.07 7.76
C PRO A 300 -6.01 -17.21 6.31
N TYR A 301 -7.31 -17.39 6.11
CA TYR A 301 -7.94 -17.46 4.78
C TYR A 301 -8.16 -16.07 4.21
N ARG A 302 -8.61 -15.13 5.04
CA ARG A 302 -8.71 -13.71 4.67
C ARG A 302 -7.37 -13.16 4.20
N ILE A 303 -6.29 -13.40 4.94
CA ILE A 303 -4.94 -12.91 4.59
C ILE A 303 -4.51 -13.40 3.21
N ARG A 304 -4.78 -14.66 2.87
CA ARG A 304 -4.48 -15.23 1.55
C ARG A 304 -5.36 -14.65 0.45
N SER A 305 -6.65 -14.44 0.73
CA SER A 305 -7.59 -13.77 -0.18
C SER A 305 -7.12 -12.35 -0.49
N GLU A 306 -6.84 -11.57 0.55
CA GLU A 306 -6.46 -10.16 0.42
C GLU A 306 -5.06 -9.94 -0.15
N ARG A 307 -4.16 -10.93 -0.07
CA ARG A 307 -2.92 -10.92 -0.86
C ARG A 307 -3.20 -10.91 -2.37
N GLY A 308 -4.34 -11.43 -2.80
CA GLY A 308 -4.71 -11.60 -4.20
C GLY A 308 -4.59 -13.05 -4.64
N VAL A 309 -5.69 -13.59 -5.16
CA VAL A 309 -5.84 -14.98 -5.60
C VAL A 309 -6.26 -15.05 -7.07
N THR A 310 -5.74 -16.04 -7.78
CA THR A 310 -6.34 -16.46 -9.05
C THR A 310 -7.62 -17.26 -8.77
N GLU A 311 -8.49 -17.42 -9.77
CA GLU A 311 -9.69 -18.27 -9.65
C GLU A 311 -9.36 -19.68 -9.14
N LYS A 312 -8.27 -20.29 -9.63
CA LYS A 312 -7.78 -21.60 -9.17
C LYS A 312 -7.36 -21.58 -7.69
N MET A 313 -6.66 -20.53 -7.25
CA MET A 313 -6.26 -20.36 -5.86
C MET A 313 -7.48 -20.13 -4.96
N ALA A 314 -8.45 -19.34 -5.42
CA ALA A 314 -9.70 -19.09 -4.71
C ALA A 314 -10.51 -20.37 -4.54
N ALA A 315 -10.63 -21.21 -5.57
CA ALA A 315 -11.31 -22.50 -5.48
C ALA A 315 -10.67 -23.45 -4.45
N ALA A 316 -9.34 -23.49 -4.37
CA ALA A 316 -8.63 -24.23 -3.32
C ALA A 316 -8.90 -23.62 -1.92
N LEU A 317 -8.89 -22.29 -1.83
CA LEU A 317 -9.14 -21.57 -0.58
C LEU A 317 -10.56 -21.81 -0.04
N VAL A 318 -11.57 -21.87 -0.93
CA VAL A 318 -12.96 -22.22 -0.59
C VAL A 318 -13.04 -23.57 0.12
N ALA A 319 -12.34 -24.59 -0.39
CA ALA A 319 -12.37 -25.94 0.18
C ALA A 319 -11.85 -25.97 1.63
N GLU A 320 -10.87 -25.13 1.94
CA GLU A 320 -10.29 -25.04 3.28
C GLU A 320 -11.08 -24.09 4.21
N ALA A 321 -11.68 -23.02 3.67
CA ALA A 321 -12.38 -21.99 4.44
C ALA A 321 -13.81 -22.40 4.83
N ARG A 322 -14.52 -23.17 3.99
CA ARG A 322 -15.90 -23.62 4.26
C ARG A 322 -16.06 -24.38 5.58
N PRO A 323 -15.20 -25.36 5.93
CA PRO A 323 -15.28 -26.05 7.23
C PRO A 323 -15.18 -25.08 8.41
N VAL A 324 -14.30 -24.09 8.33
CA VAL A 324 -14.16 -23.06 9.37
C VAL A 324 -15.39 -22.18 9.44
N ALA A 325 -15.90 -21.73 8.29
CA ALA A 325 -17.12 -20.92 8.24
C ALA A 325 -18.36 -21.64 8.78
N ALA A 326 -18.44 -22.96 8.60
CA ALA A 326 -19.53 -23.79 9.12
C ALA A 326 -19.55 -23.88 10.65
N LEU A 327 -18.40 -23.68 11.32
CA LEU A 327 -18.33 -23.60 12.79
C LEU A 327 -18.83 -22.25 13.33
N TYR A 328 -18.83 -21.21 12.50
CA TYR A 328 -19.18 -19.85 12.89
C TYR A 328 -20.21 -19.23 11.92
N PRO A 329 -21.39 -19.85 11.72
CA PRO A 329 -22.37 -19.39 10.73
C PRO A 329 -22.98 -18.03 11.09
N ASN A 330 -23.00 -17.68 12.38
CA ASN A 330 -23.58 -16.44 12.91
C ASN A 330 -22.54 -15.35 13.19
N ASP A 331 -21.31 -15.50 12.68
CA ASP A 331 -20.27 -14.48 12.79
C ASP A 331 -20.23 -13.63 11.51
N ALA A 332 -20.56 -12.34 11.62
CA ALA A 332 -20.66 -11.44 10.47
C ALA A 332 -19.31 -11.27 9.74
N PHE A 333 -18.19 -11.32 10.46
CA PHE A 333 -16.85 -11.22 9.89
C PHE A 333 -16.48 -12.47 9.08
N VAL A 334 -16.89 -13.64 9.57
CA VAL A 334 -16.75 -14.90 8.83
C VAL A 334 -17.57 -14.85 7.53
N GLN A 335 -18.83 -14.45 7.62
CA GLN A 335 -19.71 -14.40 6.45
C GLN A 335 -19.26 -13.37 5.41
N ARG A 336 -18.79 -12.18 5.82
CA ARG A 336 -18.25 -11.21 4.85
C ARG A 336 -16.93 -11.67 4.21
N THR A 337 -16.13 -12.47 4.91
CA THR A 337 -14.89 -13.05 4.35
C THR A 337 -15.22 -14.16 3.35
N MET A 338 -16.23 -15.00 3.65
CA MET A 338 -16.69 -16.03 2.70
C MET A 338 -17.31 -15.43 1.44
N ALA A 339 -18.02 -14.30 1.54
CA ALA A 339 -18.56 -13.61 0.37
C ALA A 339 -17.47 -13.24 -0.66
N GLU A 340 -16.31 -12.80 -0.17
CA GLU A 340 -15.12 -12.52 -0.99
C GLU A 340 -14.52 -13.80 -1.59
N ILE A 341 -14.17 -14.76 -0.74
CA ILE A 341 -13.49 -15.99 -1.16
C ILE A 341 -14.32 -16.77 -2.21
N GLU A 342 -15.64 -16.86 -2.01
CA GLU A 342 -16.55 -17.52 -2.96
C GLU A 342 -16.70 -16.71 -4.25
N PHE A 343 -16.75 -15.36 -4.17
CA PHE A 343 -16.84 -14.50 -5.35
C PHE A 343 -15.60 -14.63 -6.25
N ASP A 344 -14.41 -14.70 -5.65
CA ASP A 344 -13.14 -14.87 -6.37
C ASP A 344 -13.04 -16.26 -7.01
N ALA A 345 -13.68 -17.26 -6.40
CA ALA A 345 -13.82 -18.62 -6.94
C ALA A 345 -14.95 -18.78 -7.95
N LYS A 346 -15.65 -17.70 -8.34
CA LYS A 346 -16.82 -17.69 -9.23
C LYS A 346 -18.06 -18.44 -8.70
N ASN A 347 -18.13 -18.69 -7.41
CA ASN A 347 -19.28 -19.31 -6.75
C ASN A 347 -20.31 -18.24 -6.34
N ASP A 348 -20.94 -17.60 -7.33
CA ASP A 348 -21.79 -16.41 -7.12
C ASP A 348 -23.02 -16.65 -6.24
N VAL A 349 -23.55 -17.88 -6.21
CA VAL A 349 -24.72 -18.23 -5.39
C VAL A 349 -24.32 -18.29 -3.91
N GLU A 350 -23.22 -18.99 -3.61
CA GLU A 350 -22.66 -19.10 -2.27
C GLU A 350 -22.13 -17.76 -1.76
N ALA A 351 -21.48 -16.98 -2.64
CA ALA A 351 -21.00 -15.64 -2.34
C ALA A 351 -22.15 -14.70 -1.95
N GLU A 352 -23.27 -14.72 -2.70
CA GLU A 352 -24.43 -13.89 -2.37
C GLU A 352 -25.07 -14.33 -1.06
N ALA A 353 -25.22 -15.64 -0.84
CA ALA A 353 -25.77 -16.16 0.40
C ALA A 353 -24.91 -15.78 1.61
N ALA A 354 -23.58 -15.76 1.48
CA ALA A 354 -22.66 -15.31 2.52
C ALA A 354 -22.76 -13.79 2.75
N ALA A 355 -22.84 -12.98 1.68
CA ALA A 355 -23.05 -11.54 1.78
C ALA A 355 -24.37 -11.22 2.50
N ASP A 356 -25.45 -11.95 2.18
CA ASP A 356 -26.76 -11.78 2.80
C ASP A 356 -26.77 -12.10 4.28
N ARG A 357 -26.13 -13.21 4.68
CA ARG A 357 -25.96 -13.53 6.10
C ARG A 357 -25.13 -12.46 6.82
N ALA A 358 -24.06 -11.97 6.21
CA ALA A 358 -23.24 -10.91 6.80
C ALA A 358 -24.04 -9.61 7.01
N ILE A 359 -24.84 -9.19 6.03
CA ILE A 359 -25.70 -7.98 6.11
C ILE A 359 -26.84 -8.19 7.11
N ALA A 360 -27.39 -9.39 7.22
CA ALA A 360 -28.41 -9.69 8.22
C ALA A 360 -27.87 -9.64 9.66
N LEU A 361 -26.63 -10.08 9.87
CA LEU A 361 -25.95 -10.05 11.16
C LEU A 361 -25.44 -8.64 11.51
N ASP A 362 -24.94 -7.90 10.52
CA ASP A 362 -24.54 -6.50 10.66
C ASP A 362 -25.02 -5.67 9.44
N PRO A 363 -26.14 -4.93 9.58
CA PRO A 363 -26.68 -4.10 8.52
C PRO A 363 -25.77 -2.96 8.05
N LYS A 364 -24.65 -2.70 8.72
CA LYS A 364 -23.62 -1.71 8.34
C LYS A 364 -22.37 -2.37 7.76
N MET A 365 -22.40 -3.67 7.45
CA MET A 365 -21.27 -4.41 6.89
C MET A 365 -20.99 -4.01 5.43
N VAL A 366 -20.30 -2.88 5.24
CA VAL A 366 -19.94 -2.32 3.93
C VAL A 366 -19.26 -3.33 2.99
N PRO A 367 -18.27 -4.15 3.42
CA PRO A 367 -17.66 -5.15 2.54
C PRO A 367 -18.69 -6.14 1.95
N ALA A 368 -19.67 -6.58 2.74
CA ALA A 368 -20.71 -7.49 2.26
C ALA A 368 -21.64 -6.81 1.24
N MET A 369 -21.99 -5.54 1.44
CA MET A 369 -22.76 -4.76 0.46
C MET A 369 -22.01 -4.62 -0.87
N ILE A 370 -20.69 -4.40 -0.81
CA ILE A 370 -19.82 -4.30 -1.99
C ILE A 370 -19.81 -5.62 -2.76
N TYR A 371 -19.58 -6.75 -2.08
CA TYR A 371 -19.60 -8.05 -2.74
C TYR A 371 -20.98 -8.37 -3.32
N LYS A 372 -22.07 -8.04 -2.61
CA LYS A 372 -23.42 -8.18 -3.17
C LYS A 372 -23.60 -7.38 -4.46
N GLY A 373 -23.15 -6.12 -4.50
CA GLY A 373 -23.16 -5.31 -5.72
C GLY A 373 -22.30 -5.90 -6.84
N ARG A 374 -21.10 -6.39 -6.54
CA ARG A 374 -20.18 -7.03 -7.50
C ARG A 374 -20.75 -8.31 -8.10
N ILE A 375 -21.38 -9.15 -7.29
CA ILE A 375 -22.05 -10.38 -7.74
C ILE A 375 -23.18 -10.04 -8.71
N LEU A 376 -24.03 -9.06 -8.37
CA LEU A 376 -25.11 -8.62 -9.24
C LEU A 376 -24.59 -7.96 -10.53
N ALA A 377 -23.49 -7.22 -10.47
CA ALA A 377 -22.84 -6.66 -11.66
C ALA A 377 -22.30 -7.75 -12.59
N ARG A 378 -21.71 -8.82 -12.06
CA ARG A 378 -21.25 -9.98 -12.85
C ARG A 378 -22.42 -10.63 -13.59
N ARG A 379 -23.54 -10.86 -12.91
CA ARG A 379 -24.78 -11.38 -13.55
C ARG A 379 -25.38 -10.41 -14.56
N ALA A 380 -25.36 -9.10 -14.27
CA ALA A 380 -25.84 -8.07 -15.19
C ALA A 380 -25.01 -7.98 -16.48
N ALA A 381 -23.71 -8.26 -16.40
CA ALA A 381 -22.84 -8.35 -17.58
C ALA A 381 -23.22 -9.55 -18.48
N GLU A 382 -23.69 -10.64 -17.90
CA GLU A 382 -24.17 -11.82 -18.62
C GLU A 382 -25.58 -11.59 -19.22
N SER A 383 -26.51 -11.07 -18.43
CA SER A 383 -27.90 -10.83 -18.86
C SER A 383 -28.03 -9.64 -19.82
N LYS A 384 -27.13 -8.65 -19.71
CA LYS A 384 -27.13 -7.38 -20.45
C LYS A 384 -28.42 -6.56 -20.25
N GLU A 385 -29.16 -6.81 -19.18
CA GLU A 385 -30.40 -6.10 -18.90
C GLU A 385 -30.16 -4.87 -18.01
N ALA A 386 -30.75 -3.72 -18.40
CA ALA A 386 -30.61 -2.47 -17.66
C ALA A 386 -31.11 -2.56 -16.20
N LYS A 387 -32.15 -3.37 -15.95
CA LYS A 387 -32.70 -3.58 -14.60
C LYS A 387 -31.71 -4.28 -13.66
N ASP A 388 -30.87 -5.18 -14.18
CA ASP A 388 -29.90 -5.92 -13.39
C ASP A 388 -28.70 -5.03 -13.02
N TRP A 389 -28.28 -4.17 -13.95
CA TRP A 389 -27.31 -3.11 -13.65
C TRP A 389 -27.84 -2.12 -12.61
N ALA A 390 -29.11 -1.74 -12.68
CA ALA A 390 -29.74 -0.89 -11.66
C ALA A 390 -29.74 -1.56 -10.27
N ALA A 391 -29.99 -2.87 -10.21
CA ALA A 391 -29.92 -3.64 -8.96
C ALA A 391 -28.48 -3.64 -8.38
N ALA A 392 -27.46 -3.90 -9.20
CA ALA A 392 -26.06 -3.86 -8.78
C ALA A 392 -25.65 -2.47 -8.26
N ARG A 393 -25.94 -1.42 -9.04
CA ARG A 393 -25.66 -0.02 -8.70
C ARG A 393 -26.31 0.40 -7.38
N SER A 394 -27.52 -0.09 -7.09
CA SER A 394 -28.20 0.21 -5.82
C SER A 394 -27.41 -0.26 -4.59
N TRP A 395 -26.64 -1.34 -4.69
CA TRP A 395 -25.81 -1.84 -3.60
C TRP A 395 -24.53 -1.02 -3.43
N PHE A 396 -23.92 -0.54 -4.50
CA PHE A 396 -22.80 0.40 -4.41
C PHE A 396 -23.24 1.72 -3.76
N ILE A 397 -24.43 2.22 -4.08
CA ILE A 397 -25.01 3.41 -3.43
C ILE A 397 -25.26 3.15 -1.94
N LYS A 398 -25.82 2.00 -1.56
CA LYS A 398 -26.01 1.63 -0.14
C LYS A 398 -24.67 1.55 0.61
N ALA A 399 -23.65 0.95 -0.01
CA ALA A 399 -22.31 0.87 0.57
C ALA A 399 -21.72 2.28 0.79
N ASN A 400 -21.87 3.18 -0.18
CA ASN A 400 -21.46 4.59 -0.04
C ASN A 400 -22.23 5.33 1.05
N HIS A 401 -23.54 5.09 1.22
CA HIS A 401 -24.29 5.71 2.32
C HIS A 401 -23.85 5.20 3.70
N ALA A 402 -23.42 3.94 3.79
CA ALA A 402 -22.93 3.36 5.03
C ALA A 402 -21.48 3.81 5.37
N ASP A 403 -20.68 4.16 4.37
CA ASP A 403 -19.35 4.76 4.54
C ASP A 403 -19.05 5.75 3.38
N PRO A 404 -19.43 7.04 3.53
CA PRO A 404 -19.30 8.05 2.48
C PRO A 404 -17.86 8.41 2.08
N ASP A 405 -16.90 8.06 2.94
CA ASP A 405 -15.49 8.33 2.71
C ASP A 405 -14.74 7.08 2.21
N PHE A 406 -15.44 5.98 1.88
CA PHE A 406 -14.83 4.84 1.21
C PHE A 406 -14.85 5.03 -0.31
N ALA A 407 -13.66 5.06 -0.94
CA ALA A 407 -13.58 5.30 -2.38
C ALA A 407 -14.13 4.13 -3.23
N LEU A 408 -14.02 2.88 -2.75
CA LEU A 408 -14.34 1.70 -3.55
C LEU A 408 -15.80 1.68 -4.07
N PRO A 409 -16.84 1.90 -3.24
CA PRO A 409 -18.22 2.02 -3.73
C PRO A 409 -18.42 3.06 -4.83
N LEU A 410 -17.74 4.22 -4.74
CA LEU A 410 -17.81 5.29 -5.72
C LEU A 410 -17.20 4.86 -7.06
N VAL A 411 -16.04 4.20 -7.02
CA VAL A 411 -15.37 3.65 -8.20
C VAL A 411 -16.22 2.57 -8.86
N LEU A 412 -16.74 1.61 -8.09
CA LEU A 412 -17.57 0.53 -8.62
C LEU A 412 -18.87 1.06 -9.25
N TYR A 413 -19.47 2.09 -8.66
CA TYR A 413 -20.63 2.75 -9.23
C TYR A 413 -20.32 3.40 -10.58
N TYR A 414 -19.20 4.14 -10.68
CA TYR A 414 -18.75 4.72 -11.94
C TYR A 414 -18.42 3.68 -13.02
N ASP A 415 -17.62 2.66 -12.66
CA ASP A 415 -17.19 1.61 -13.59
C ASP A 415 -18.37 0.78 -14.15
N SER A 416 -19.46 0.65 -13.38
CA SER A 416 -20.66 -0.09 -13.81
C SER A 416 -21.36 0.49 -15.05
N PHE A 417 -21.14 1.76 -15.40
CA PHE A 417 -21.70 2.35 -16.62
C PHE A 417 -20.93 1.87 -17.85
N ALA A 418 -19.60 1.96 -17.81
CA ALA A 418 -18.76 1.47 -18.90
C ALA A 418 -18.94 -0.04 -19.13
N GLN A 419 -19.07 -0.83 -18.06
CA GLN A 419 -19.36 -2.27 -18.15
C GLN A 419 -20.73 -2.57 -18.80
N ALA A 420 -21.71 -1.68 -18.63
CA ALA A 420 -23.01 -1.76 -19.30
C ALA A 420 -23.00 -1.22 -20.74
N GLY A 421 -21.88 -0.68 -21.23
CA GLY A 421 -21.81 0.02 -22.52
C GLY A 421 -22.50 1.39 -22.49
N GLU A 422 -22.70 1.98 -21.32
CA GLU A 422 -23.37 3.25 -21.09
C GLU A 422 -22.36 4.37 -20.78
N ALA A 423 -22.69 5.59 -21.16
CA ALA A 423 -21.96 6.76 -20.67
C ALA A 423 -22.27 6.97 -19.16
N PRO A 424 -21.26 7.26 -18.32
CA PRO A 424 -21.49 7.59 -16.92
C PRO A 424 -22.45 8.77 -16.78
N ARG A 425 -23.40 8.65 -15.85
CA ARG A 425 -24.27 9.76 -15.46
C ARG A 425 -23.48 10.82 -14.67
N LYS A 426 -24.03 12.04 -14.57
CA LYS A 426 -23.39 13.14 -13.85
C LYS A 426 -23.06 12.80 -12.39
N ASP A 427 -23.94 12.10 -11.70
CA ASP A 427 -23.73 11.63 -10.33
C ASP A 427 -22.61 10.58 -10.23
N ALA A 428 -22.45 9.72 -11.24
CA ALA A 428 -21.34 8.78 -11.32
C ALA A 428 -20.00 9.49 -11.59
N VAL A 429 -20.00 10.55 -12.42
CA VAL A 429 -18.84 11.40 -12.62
C VAL A 429 -18.46 12.11 -11.31
N THR A 430 -19.43 12.67 -10.58
CA THR A 430 -19.18 13.23 -9.25
C THR A 430 -18.60 12.18 -8.29
N ALA A 431 -19.07 10.93 -8.35
CA ALA A 431 -18.54 9.86 -7.51
C ALA A 431 -17.05 9.57 -7.78
N ILE A 432 -16.62 9.45 -9.04
CA ILE A 432 -15.21 9.20 -9.35
C ILE A 432 -14.30 10.41 -9.01
N MET A 433 -14.82 11.63 -9.14
CA MET A 433 -14.13 12.86 -8.70
C MET A 433 -13.97 12.90 -7.17
N ARG A 434 -14.96 12.44 -6.41
CA ARG A 434 -14.82 12.28 -4.95
C ARG A 434 -13.84 11.17 -4.60
N ALA A 435 -13.80 10.08 -5.36
CA ALA A 435 -12.89 8.96 -5.10
C ALA A 435 -11.41 9.37 -5.18
N ILE A 436 -11.03 10.26 -6.11
CA ILE A 436 -9.64 10.75 -6.19
C ILE A 436 -9.28 11.67 -5.01
N GLU A 437 -10.23 12.40 -4.43
CA GLU A 437 -9.97 13.19 -3.22
C GLU A 437 -9.73 12.29 -2.00
N LEU A 438 -10.39 11.14 -1.96
CA LEU A 438 -10.31 10.17 -0.87
C LEU A 438 -9.06 9.30 -0.92
N VAL A 439 -8.60 8.94 -2.13
CA VAL A 439 -7.42 8.08 -2.37
C VAL A 439 -6.56 8.70 -3.48
N PRO A 440 -6.00 9.91 -3.28
CA PRO A 440 -5.25 10.64 -4.31
C PRO A 440 -3.96 9.94 -4.75
N GLN A 441 -3.43 9.01 -3.97
CA GLN A 441 -2.29 8.18 -4.30
C GLN A 441 -2.60 7.07 -5.31
N SER A 442 -3.89 6.78 -5.59
CA SER A 442 -4.26 5.68 -6.49
C SER A 442 -4.04 6.05 -7.95
N SER A 443 -3.05 5.41 -8.59
CA SER A 443 -2.85 5.48 -10.04
C SER A 443 -4.09 5.04 -10.81
N GLU A 444 -4.78 4.01 -10.32
CA GLU A 444 -5.98 3.47 -10.94
C GLU A 444 -7.17 4.44 -10.96
N ILE A 445 -7.40 5.19 -9.87
CA ILE A 445 -8.44 6.23 -9.85
C ILE A 445 -8.00 7.41 -10.71
N ARG A 446 -6.73 7.83 -10.64
CA ARG A 446 -6.19 8.90 -11.49
C ARG A 446 -6.38 8.60 -12.97
N MET A 447 -6.16 7.35 -13.40
CA MET A 447 -6.43 6.92 -14.79
C MET A 447 -7.91 7.06 -15.17
N ARG A 448 -8.83 6.68 -14.28
CA ARG A 448 -10.28 6.82 -14.50
C ARG A 448 -10.70 8.28 -14.59
N VAL A 449 -10.27 9.11 -13.65
CA VAL A 449 -10.55 10.55 -13.62
C VAL A 449 -9.94 11.25 -14.83
N GLY A 450 -8.67 10.97 -15.14
CA GLY A 450 -7.99 11.51 -16.32
C GLY A 450 -8.72 11.17 -17.61
N ARG A 451 -9.19 9.92 -17.76
CA ARG A 451 -9.98 9.50 -18.93
C ARG A 451 -11.30 10.28 -19.01
N GLN A 452 -12.00 10.43 -17.89
CA GLN A 452 -13.25 11.19 -17.83
C GLN A 452 -13.04 12.66 -18.23
N LEU A 453 -11.95 13.28 -17.78
CA LEU A 453 -11.60 14.65 -18.15
C LEU A 453 -11.25 14.80 -19.64
N VAL A 454 -10.60 13.80 -20.24
CA VAL A 454 -10.36 13.79 -21.70
C VAL A 454 -11.68 13.68 -22.47
N ILE A 455 -12.63 12.86 -22.01
CA ILE A 455 -14.00 12.78 -22.59
C ILE A 455 -14.69 14.15 -22.52
N GLU A 456 -14.55 14.85 -21.39
CA GLU A 456 -15.09 16.19 -21.16
C GLU A 456 -14.27 17.31 -21.85
N LYS A 457 -13.16 16.94 -22.51
CA LYS A 457 -12.22 17.83 -23.21
C LYS A 457 -11.48 18.82 -22.30
N ASP A 458 -11.44 18.58 -21.00
CA ASP A 458 -10.57 19.30 -20.07
C ASP A 458 -9.17 18.68 -20.05
N ILE A 459 -8.45 18.88 -21.16
CA ILE A 459 -7.11 18.30 -21.38
C ILE A 459 -6.09 18.83 -20.37
N ALA A 460 -6.23 20.09 -19.95
CA ALA A 460 -5.32 20.71 -19.00
C ALA A 460 -5.44 20.07 -17.62
N LEU A 461 -6.66 19.82 -17.13
CA LEU A 461 -6.87 19.14 -15.87
C LEU A 461 -6.54 17.65 -15.96
N ALA A 462 -6.88 17.00 -17.08
CA ALA A 462 -6.52 15.60 -17.33
C ALA A 462 -5.01 15.38 -17.19
N GLN A 463 -4.19 16.24 -17.83
CA GLN A 463 -2.74 16.17 -17.75
C GLN A 463 -2.22 16.32 -16.31
N LYS A 464 -2.79 17.25 -15.52
CA LYS A 464 -2.42 17.43 -14.11
C LYS A 464 -2.75 16.22 -13.25
N VAL A 465 -3.94 15.65 -13.43
CA VAL A 465 -4.38 14.47 -12.67
C VAL A 465 -3.51 13.24 -13.00
N LEU A 466 -3.15 13.09 -14.27
CA LEU A 466 -2.40 11.95 -14.78
C LEU A 466 -0.89 12.07 -14.59
N ALA A 467 -0.34 13.25 -14.34
CA ALA A 467 1.11 13.46 -14.23
C ALA A 467 1.79 12.48 -13.24
N PRO A 468 1.29 12.25 -12.01
CA PRO A 468 1.94 11.30 -11.10
C PRO A 468 1.88 9.84 -11.56
N VAL A 469 0.98 9.49 -12.49
CA VAL A 469 0.85 8.13 -13.04
C VAL A 469 1.71 7.94 -14.27
N LEU A 470 1.63 8.88 -15.21
CA LEU A 470 2.34 8.82 -16.49
C LEU A 470 3.85 8.79 -16.32
N PHE A 471 4.33 9.24 -15.17
CA PHE A 471 5.74 9.35 -14.87
C PHE A 471 6.12 8.69 -13.53
N ASN A 472 5.38 7.65 -13.12
CA ASN A 472 5.65 6.87 -11.91
C ASN A 472 6.84 5.90 -12.13
N PRO A 473 7.83 5.83 -11.22
CA PRO A 473 8.95 4.89 -11.32
C PRO A 473 8.59 3.41 -11.26
N HIS A 474 7.55 3.07 -10.48
CA HIS A 474 7.02 1.71 -10.32
C HIS A 474 6.14 1.30 -11.49
N ALA A 475 5.70 2.25 -12.32
CA ALA A 475 5.03 1.95 -13.58
C ALA A 475 6.00 1.54 -14.69
N SER A 476 7.22 1.11 -14.32
CA SER A 476 8.26 0.71 -15.26
C SER A 476 7.66 -0.23 -16.32
N ARG A 477 7.83 0.13 -17.60
CA ARG A 477 7.38 -0.62 -18.78
C ARG A 477 5.89 -0.60 -19.13
N ASN A 478 5.13 0.43 -18.74
CA ASN A 478 3.83 0.62 -19.38
C ASN A 478 3.95 1.46 -20.66
N GLU A 479 4.25 0.81 -21.80
CA GLU A 479 4.31 1.47 -23.13
C GLU A 479 3.06 2.31 -23.42
N ARG A 480 1.90 1.90 -22.89
CA ARG A 480 0.65 2.65 -22.97
C ARG A 480 0.76 4.00 -22.24
N LEU A 481 1.30 4.02 -21.02
CA LEU A 481 1.48 5.27 -20.26
C LEU A 481 2.49 6.19 -20.96
N SER A 482 3.61 5.67 -21.45
CA SER A 482 4.57 6.47 -22.22
C SER A 482 3.94 7.06 -23.49
N LYS A 483 3.10 6.29 -24.19
CA LYS A 483 2.36 6.77 -25.35
C LYS A 483 1.35 7.85 -24.98
N ILE A 484 0.61 7.68 -23.88
CA ILE A 484 -0.32 8.69 -23.38
C ILE A 484 0.43 9.98 -23.04
N ALA A 485 1.56 9.90 -22.34
CA ALA A 485 2.40 11.06 -22.02
C ALA A 485 2.85 11.80 -23.29
N ALA A 486 3.37 11.09 -24.28
CA ALA A 486 3.79 11.68 -25.56
C ALA A 486 2.63 12.36 -26.31
N LEU A 487 1.41 11.81 -26.24
CA LEU A 487 0.22 12.42 -26.85
C LEU A 487 -0.19 13.72 -26.14
N PHE A 488 -0.07 13.79 -24.81
CA PHE A 488 -0.27 15.03 -24.06
C PHE A 488 0.79 16.08 -24.42
N GLU A 489 2.07 15.70 -24.51
CA GLU A 489 3.16 16.59 -24.91
C GLU A 489 2.98 17.14 -26.34
N ALA A 490 2.57 16.27 -27.27
CA ALA A 490 2.28 16.63 -28.66
C ALA A 490 0.98 17.42 -28.84
N LYS A 491 0.20 17.64 -27.76
CA LYS A 491 -1.12 18.28 -27.80
C LYS A 491 -2.05 17.60 -28.81
N ALA A 492 -2.05 16.27 -28.81
CA ALA A 492 -2.87 15.45 -29.70
C ALA A 492 -4.38 15.68 -29.46
N ALA A 493 -5.20 15.26 -30.42
CA ALA A 493 -6.66 15.34 -30.28
C ALA A 493 -7.15 14.43 -29.13
N PRO A 494 -8.25 14.81 -28.42
CA PRO A 494 -8.81 13.99 -27.34
C PRO A 494 -9.08 12.54 -27.76
N ASP A 495 -9.54 12.31 -28.98
CA ASP A 495 -9.84 10.96 -29.49
C ASP A 495 -8.58 10.09 -29.61
N ASP A 496 -7.44 10.67 -29.98
CA ASP A 496 -6.17 9.94 -30.05
C ASP A 496 -5.67 9.56 -28.65
N ILE A 497 -5.85 10.46 -27.67
CA ILE A 497 -5.54 10.20 -26.27
C ILE A 497 -6.45 9.09 -25.75
N LEU A 498 -7.76 9.17 -25.96
CA LEU A 498 -8.72 8.13 -25.54
C LEU A 498 -8.40 6.79 -26.18
N LYS A 499 -8.03 6.77 -27.46
CA LYS A 499 -7.60 5.53 -28.13
C LYS A 499 -6.35 4.92 -27.50
N ALA A 500 -5.39 5.74 -27.06
CA ALA A 500 -4.23 5.24 -26.32
C ALA A 500 -4.61 4.80 -24.90
N MET A 501 -5.54 5.50 -24.24
CA MET A 501 -6.09 5.08 -22.96
C MET A 501 -6.92 3.80 -23.07
N ASP A 502 -7.62 3.53 -24.16
CA ASP A 502 -8.47 2.35 -24.30
C ASP A 502 -7.73 1.17 -24.93
N ALA A 503 -6.50 1.39 -25.44
CA ALA A 503 -5.64 0.30 -25.86
C ALA A 503 -5.43 -0.64 -24.68
N ALA A 504 -5.61 -1.95 -24.91
CA ALA A 504 -5.23 -2.95 -23.94
C ALA A 504 -3.77 -2.68 -23.54
N GLY A 505 -3.51 -2.50 -22.24
CA GLY A 505 -2.14 -2.54 -21.75
C GLY A 505 -1.51 -3.89 -22.13
N PRO A 506 -0.18 -4.03 -22.03
CA PRO A 506 0.35 -5.37 -21.88
C PRO A 506 -0.49 -6.07 -20.81
N LYS A 507 -0.83 -7.36 -21.01
CA LYS A 507 -1.35 -8.15 -19.90
C LYS A 507 -0.37 -7.88 -18.78
N GLU A 508 -0.86 -7.30 -17.68
CA GLU A 508 -0.19 -7.48 -16.41
C GLU A 508 -0.21 -9.01 -16.27
N GLU A 509 0.86 -9.66 -16.74
CA GLU A 509 1.41 -10.80 -16.04
C GLU A 509 1.42 -10.28 -14.62
N ALA A 510 0.44 -10.73 -13.83
CA ALA A 510 0.36 -10.43 -12.41
C ALA A 510 1.79 -10.58 -11.94
N ASP A 511 2.47 -9.46 -11.64
CA ASP A 511 3.91 -9.42 -11.50
C ASP A 511 4.23 -10.66 -10.68
N ASP A 512 4.88 -11.63 -11.32
CA ASP A 512 5.50 -12.72 -10.61
C ASP A 512 6.48 -11.95 -9.76
N ALA A 513 6.05 -11.70 -8.53
CA ALA A 513 6.80 -11.29 -7.39
C ALA A 513 8.12 -12.05 -7.42
N GLU A 514 9.12 -11.50 -8.12
CA GLU A 514 10.49 -11.97 -8.11
C GLU A 514 11.02 -11.89 -6.67
#